data_AF-A0A7S2T503-F1
#
_entry.id   AF-A0A7S2T503-F1
#
_cell.length_a   1.000
_cell.length_b   1.000
_cell.length_c   1.000
_cell.angle_alpha   90.00
_cell.angle_beta   90.00
_cell.angle_gamma   90.00
#
_symmetry.space_group_name_H-M   'P 1'
#
loop_
_entity.id
_entity.type
_entity.pdbx_description
1 polymer ?
#
loop_
_entity_poly.entity_id
_entity_poly.type
_entity_poly.pdbx_seq_one_letter_code
_entity_poly.pdbx_strand_id
1 'polypeptide(L)'
;EQWKKTPSGIRWLRVKDKLYPQDSIPPVGDATISYARLLELLAQRRVKRLTVLNEGRDAIVEVPVPNCANDFSYQEAIEGVSEREPEMIYCGEAPEWSMEKDRFYCPLPGDLWRDNKFLELCKENLPKRGEDGKIAKENRLVTDQCYLEIVVHQPDYYWMTTGRVFSISKPFGTLLVVQFLLTLWYRNKKRKEEEMRKQKDYFRKSLAKAFNVKGKGGEVKSTGVDFADVAGVDKIKP
;
A
#
# COMPACT_ATOMS: atom_id res chain seq x y z
N GLU A 1 -1.65 8.84 7.78
CA GLU A 1 -1.38 7.61 8.56
C GLU A 1 -2.38 7.31 9.67
N GLN A 2 -3.04 8.32 10.26
CA GLN A 2 -4.02 8.12 11.34
C GLN A 2 -5.19 7.16 10.99
N TRP A 3 -5.62 7.10 9.71
CA TRP A 3 -6.66 6.17 9.28
C TRP A 3 -6.28 4.69 9.46
N LYS A 4 -4.98 4.34 9.43
CA LYS A 4 -4.52 2.96 9.66
C LYS A 4 -4.77 2.50 11.10
N LYS A 5 -4.93 3.44 12.04
CA LYS A 5 -5.19 3.16 13.47
C LYS A 5 -6.69 3.02 13.78
N THR A 6 -7.59 3.33 12.84
CA THR A 6 -9.02 3.15 13.06
C THR A 6 -9.42 1.68 12.89
N PRO A 7 -10.52 1.20 13.52
CA PRO A 7 -10.99 -0.18 13.35
C PRO A 7 -11.25 -0.55 11.88
N SER A 8 -11.75 0.40 11.08
CA SER A 8 -11.97 0.23 9.65
C SER A 8 -10.66 0.14 8.86
N GLY A 9 -9.65 0.95 9.21
CA GLY A 9 -8.32 0.88 8.61
C GLY A 9 -7.60 -0.42 8.91
N ILE A 10 -7.62 -0.86 10.17
CA ILE A 10 -7.03 -2.14 10.59
C ILE A 10 -7.71 -3.32 9.87
N ARG A 11 -9.05 -3.28 9.76
CA ARG A 11 -9.79 -4.31 9.01
C ARG A 11 -9.40 -4.32 7.54
N TRP A 12 -9.26 -3.13 6.93
CA TRP A 12 -8.84 -3.05 5.53
C TRP A 12 -7.41 -3.56 5.34
N LEU A 13 -6.47 -3.19 6.20
CA LEU A 13 -5.09 -3.70 6.17
C LEU A 13 -5.07 -5.23 6.23
N ARG A 14 -5.81 -5.85 7.16
CA ARG A 14 -5.91 -7.32 7.23
C ARG A 14 -6.44 -7.96 5.95
N VAL A 15 -7.40 -7.32 5.28
CA VAL A 15 -7.92 -7.85 4.00
C VAL A 15 -6.90 -7.60 2.88
N LYS A 16 -6.23 -6.45 2.87
CA LYS A 16 -5.16 -6.15 1.92
C LYS A 16 -4.04 -7.18 2.02
N ASP A 17 -3.59 -7.51 3.23
CA ASP A 17 -2.52 -8.48 3.46
C ASP A 17 -2.92 -9.89 2.99
N LYS A 18 -4.22 -10.25 3.08
CA LYS A 18 -4.74 -11.49 2.49
C LYS A 18 -4.77 -11.48 0.96
N LEU A 19 -5.16 -10.35 0.37
CA LEU A 19 -5.24 -10.19 -1.10
C LEU A 19 -3.85 -10.13 -1.75
N TYR A 20 -2.89 -9.52 -1.04
CA TYR A 20 -1.54 -9.26 -1.53
C TYR A 20 -0.51 -9.74 -0.48
N PRO A 21 -0.40 -11.06 -0.23
CA PRO A 21 0.51 -11.60 0.77
C PRO A 21 1.98 -11.25 0.49
N GLN A 22 2.34 -11.05 -0.78
CA GLN A 22 3.67 -10.58 -1.18
C GLN A 22 4.05 -9.22 -0.59
N ASP A 23 3.09 -8.35 -0.28
CA ASP A 23 3.36 -7.04 0.34
C ASP A 23 3.72 -7.19 1.83
N SER A 24 3.32 -8.31 2.45
CA SER A 24 3.56 -8.58 3.87
C SER A 24 4.84 -9.37 4.13
N ILE A 25 5.38 -10.02 3.10
CA ILE A 25 6.63 -10.77 3.20
C ILE A 25 7.80 -9.77 3.10
N PRO A 26 8.78 -9.83 4.02
CA PRO A 26 9.93 -8.94 3.94
C PRO A 26 10.71 -9.21 2.64
N PRO A 27 11.19 -8.17 1.94
CA PRO A 27 12.05 -8.37 0.77
C PRO A 27 13.35 -9.04 1.22
N VAL A 28 13.70 -10.14 0.55
CA VAL A 28 14.95 -10.88 0.73
C VAL A 28 15.75 -10.71 -0.55
N GLY A 29 17.05 -10.42 -0.42
CA GLY A 29 17.98 -10.43 -1.55
C GLY A 29 18.37 -11.87 -1.94
N ASP A 30 19.50 -12.02 -2.62
CA ASP A 30 20.02 -13.33 -3.04
C ASP A 30 20.73 -14.10 -1.90
N ALA A 31 20.66 -13.59 -0.67
CA ALA A 31 21.33 -14.17 0.48
C ALA A 31 20.60 -15.44 0.94
N THR A 32 21.32 -16.57 0.91
CA THR A 32 20.80 -17.87 1.35
C THR A 32 21.60 -18.39 2.55
N ILE A 33 20.94 -19.11 3.43
CA ILE A 33 21.55 -19.72 4.61
C ILE A 33 21.18 -21.20 4.69
N SER A 34 22.13 -22.02 5.14
CA SER A 34 21.88 -23.45 5.31
C SER A 34 21.07 -23.71 6.59
N TYR A 35 20.32 -24.81 6.60
CA TYR A 35 19.55 -25.23 7.77
C TYR A 35 20.44 -25.45 9.01
N ALA A 36 21.65 -26.01 8.83
CA ALA A 36 22.60 -26.18 9.93
C ALA A 36 23.00 -24.83 10.55
N ARG A 37 23.26 -23.83 9.71
CA ARG A 37 23.60 -22.48 10.18
C ARG A 37 22.41 -21.79 10.85
N LEU A 38 21.18 -22.03 10.37
CA LEU A 38 19.97 -21.58 11.06
C LEU A 38 19.86 -22.18 12.47
N LEU A 39 20.12 -23.49 12.63
CA LEU A 39 20.10 -24.12 13.95
C LEU A 39 21.16 -23.54 14.89
N GLU A 40 22.37 -23.25 14.38
CA GLU A 40 23.41 -22.58 15.16
C GLU A 40 22.96 -21.18 15.63
N LEU A 41 22.38 -20.38 14.73
CA LEU A 41 21.89 -19.04 15.07
C LEU A 41 20.72 -19.09 16.05
N LEU A 42 19.85 -20.09 15.94
CA LEU A 42 18.79 -20.34 16.93
C LEU A 42 19.37 -20.74 18.28
N ALA A 43 20.35 -21.65 18.33
CA ALA A 43 21.02 -22.02 19.58
C ALA A 43 21.74 -20.82 20.24
N GLN A 44 22.24 -19.88 19.45
CA GLN A 44 22.86 -18.65 19.93
C GLN A 44 21.88 -17.52 20.27
N ARG A 45 20.55 -17.74 20.08
CA ARG A 45 19.50 -16.72 20.25
C ARG A 45 19.68 -15.48 19.36
N ARG A 46 20.22 -15.64 18.15
CA ARG A 46 20.54 -14.53 17.22
C ARG A 46 19.52 -14.34 16.10
N VAL A 47 18.39 -15.06 16.14
CA VAL A 47 17.33 -14.92 15.13
C VAL A 47 16.21 -14.08 15.72
N LYS A 48 15.99 -12.90 15.14
CA LYS A 48 14.91 -12.01 15.60
C LYS A 48 13.56 -12.44 15.06
N ARG A 49 13.49 -12.79 13.78
CA ARG A 49 12.25 -13.21 13.15
C ARG A 49 12.46 -14.39 12.22
N LEU A 50 11.59 -15.37 12.35
CA LEU A 50 11.51 -16.53 11.48
C LEU A 50 10.14 -16.52 10.80
N THR A 51 10.14 -16.26 9.49
CA THR A 51 8.93 -16.31 8.67
C THR A 51 8.87 -17.63 7.93
N VAL A 52 7.93 -18.50 8.31
CA VAL A 52 7.75 -19.82 7.70
C VAL A 52 6.71 -19.74 6.58
N LEU A 53 7.06 -20.29 5.42
CA LEU A 53 6.31 -20.23 4.17
C LEU A 53 6.13 -21.65 3.59
N ASN A 54 5.27 -21.75 2.57
CA ASN A 54 5.14 -22.95 1.73
C ASN A 54 4.94 -24.25 2.55
N GLU A 55 3.93 -24.23 3.43
CA GLU A 55 3.60 -25.37 4.31
C GLU A 55 4.76 -25.82 5.23
N GLY A 56 5.71 -24.95 5.51
CA GLY A 56 6.85 -25.27 6.37
C GLY A 56 8.04 -25.88 5.62
N ARG A 57 8.14 -25.66 4.31
CA ARG A 57 9.30 -26.06 3.49
C ARG A 57 10.31 -24.95 3.30
N ASP A 58 9.89 -23.70 3.49
CA ASP A 58 10.72 -22.53 3.25
C ASP A 58 10.66 -21.61 4.47
N ALA A 59 11.79 -20.98 4.79
CA ALA A 59 11.86 -19.94 5.81
C ALA A 59 12.61 -18.70 5.33
N ILE A 60 12.18 -17.54 5.82
CA ILE A 60 12.96 -16.31 5.80
C ILE A 60 13.41 -16.05 7.22
N VAL A 61 14.71 -15.84 7.38
CA VAL A 61 15.37 -15.66 8.66
C VAL A 61 15.89 -14.23 8.73
N GLU A 62 15.41 -13.46 9.71
CA GLU A 62 15.93 -12.13 10.00
C GLU A 62 16.90 -12.22 11.20
N VAL A 63 18.15 -11.87 10.93
CA VAL A 63 19.26 -11.89 11.90
C VAL A 63 19.70 -10.45 12.13
N PRO A 64 19.69 -9.95 13.37
CA PRO A 64 20.20 -8.62 13.65
C PRO A 64 21.69 -8.52 13.28
N VAL A 65 22.07 -7.37 12.70
CA VAL A 65 23.47 -7.04 12.46
C VAL A 65 24.22 -7.00 13.80
N PRO A 66 25.50 -7.43 13.88
CA PRO A 66 26.27 -7.34 15.12
C PRO A 66 26.22 -5.93 15.73
N ASN A 67 26.04 -5.83 17.04
CA ASN A 67 25.83 -4.58 17.80
C ASN A 67 24.48 -3.87 17.58
N CYS A 68 23.60 -4.37 16.69
CA CYS A 68 22.26 -3.83 16.49
C CYS A 68 21.17 -4.63 17.22
N ALA A 69 21.49 -5.84 17.71
CA ALA A 69 20.53 -6.70 18.42
C ALA A 69 20.25 -6.15 19.82
N ASN A 70 21.30 -6.10 20.66
CA ASN A 70 21.30 -5.51 21.99
C ASN A 70 22.63 -4.78 22.14
N ASP A 71 22.59 -3.56 22.66
CA ASP A 71 23.80 -2.79 22.94
C ASP A 71 23.78 -2.35 24.41
N PHE A 72 24.95 -2.21 25.03
CA PHE A 72 25.10 -1.76 26.42
C PHE A 72 24.50 -0.37 26.66
N SER A 73 24.26 0.39 25.59
CA SER A 73 23.57 1.68 25.62
C SER A 73 22.09 1.55 25.99
N TYR A 74 21.44 0.43 25.66
CA TYR A 74 20.06 0.12 26.04
C TYR A 74 20.00 -0.65 27.36
N GLN A 75 20.48 0.00 28.42
CA GLN A 75 20.41 -0.47 29.81
C GLN A 75 19.01 -0.28 30.43
N GLU A 76 17.96 -0.12 29.63
CA GLU A 76 16.60 -0.12 30.16
C GLU A 76 16.20 -1.55 30.51
N ALA A 77 16.36 -1.86 31.81
CA ALA A 77 15.94 -3.06 32.50
C ALA A 77 16.78 -4.32 32.19
N ILE A 78 17.84 -4.53 32.96
CA ILE A 78 18.01 -5.69 33.86
C ILE A 78 19.27 -5.40 34.70
N GLU A 79 19.06 -5.02 35.96
CA GLU A 79 20.12 -5.10 36.96
C GLU A 79 20.46 -6.58 37.18
N GLY A 80 21.72 -6.92 37.00
CA GLY A 80 22.26 -8.19 37.47
C GLY A 80 23.40 -8.67 36.59
N VAL A 81 24.59 -8.71 37.17
CA VAL A 81 25.62 -9.65 36.73
C VAL A 81 25.11 -11.07 37.06
N SER A 82 25.37 -12.06 36.21
CA SER A 82 24.98 -13.44 36.52
C SER A 82 25.66 -13.91 37.81
N GLU A 83 24.89 -14.45 38.76
CA GLU A 83 25.40 -14.98 40.03
C GLU A 83 26.35 -16.17 39.84
N ARG A 84 26.22 -16.89 38.71
CA ARG A 84 27.06 -18.06 38.38
C ARG A 84 28.29 -17.68 37.55
N GLU A 85 28.18 -16.65 36.73
CA GLU A 85 29.21 -16.24 35.79
C GLU A 85 29.33 -14.71 35.80
N PRO A 86 30.23 -14.15 36.62
CA PRO A 86 30.30 -12.71 36.84
C PRO A 86 30.69 -11.90 35.58
N GLU A 87 31.14 -12.58 34.54
CA GLU A 87 31.47 -11.99 33.22
C GLU A 87 30.21 -11.78 32.35
N MET A 88 29.10 -12.45 32.65
CA MET A 88 27.86 -12.30 31.89
C MET A 88 27.04 -11.11 32.40
N ILE A 89 26.89 -10.11 31.52
CA ILE A 89 26.06 -8.94 31.73
C ILE A 89 24.76 -9.13 30.94
N TYR A 90 23.63 -9.09 31.64
CA TYR A 90 22.31 -9.13 30.99
C TYR A 90 21.95 -7.76 30.41
N CYS A 91 21.29 -7.76 29.26
CA CYS A 91 20.86 -6.55 28.57
C CYS A 91 19.38 -6.63 28.16
N GLY A 92 18.75 -5.46 28.04
CA GLY A 92 17.44 -5.34 27.41
C GLY A 92 17.53 -5.56 25.89
N GLU A 93 16.42 -5.95 25.27
CA GLU A 93 16.35 -6.05 23.82
C GLU A 93 16.32 -4.64 23.19
N ALA A 94 17.14 -4.37 22.16
CA ALA A 94 17.04 -3.09 21.47
C ALA A 94 15.68 -2.96 20.77
N PRO A 95 15.08 -1.75 20.72
CA PRO A 95 13.80 -1.58 20.09
C PRO A 95 13.87 -1.88 18.59
N GLU A 96 12.81 -2.46 18.03
CA GLU A 96 12.84 -2.99 16.66
C GLU A 96 13.16 -1.91 15.60
N TRP A 97 12.77 -0.65 15.84
CA TRP A 97 13.01 0.45 14.91
C TRP A 97 14.49 0.87 14.80
N SER A 98 15.32 0.54 15.80
CA SER A 98 16.77 0.79 15.76
C SER A 98 17.57 -0.45 15.34
N MET A 99 16.92 -1.61 15.24
CA MET A 99 17.55 -2.88 14.95
C MET A 99 17.65 -3.09 13.43
N GLU A 100 18.85 -2.92 12.88
CA GLU A 100 19.15 -3.34 11.51
C GLU A 100 19.25 -4.87 11.44
N LYS A 101 18.68 -5.47 10.38
CA LYS A 101 18.55 -6.91 10.24
C LYS A 101 18.94 -7.36 8.84
N ASP A 102 19.82 -8.35 8.79
CA ASP A 102 20.10 -9.13 7.60
C ASP A 102 19.00 -10.17 7.39
N ARG A 103 18.63 -10.39 6.12
CA ARG A 103 17.56 -11.32 5.75
C ARG A 103 18.12 -12.41 4.86
N PHE A 104 17.86 -13.66 5.26
CA PHE A 104 18.31 -14.85 4.55
C PHE A 104 17.13 -15.74 4.18
N TYR A 105 17.19 -16.31 2.98
CA TYR A 105 16.32 -17.42 2.60
C TYR A 105 16.93 -18.76 3.05
N CYS A 106 16.13 -19.62 3.67
CA CYS A 106 16.52 -20.94 4.14
C CYS A 106 15.53 -22.00 3.64
N PRO A 107 15.94 -22.94 2.78
CA PRO A 107 15.15 -24.13 2.52
C PRO A 107 15.15 -25.02 3.77
N LEU A 108 13.96 -25.45 4.21
CA LEU A 108 13.78 -26.32 5.37
C LEU A 108 13.72 -27.78 4.93
N PRO A 109 14.30 -28.71 5.70
CA PRO A 109 14.26 -30.12 5.36
C PRO A 109 12.84 -30.69 5.54
N GLY A 110 12.45 -31.65 4.71
CA GLY A 110 11.07 -32.17 4.69
C GLY A 110 10.66 -32.95 5.95
N ASP A 111 11.64 -33.40 6.73
CA ASP A 111 11.49 -34.09 8.01
C ASP A 111 11.65 -33.17 9.23
N LEU A 112 11.84 -31.85 9.02
CA LEU A 112 12.01 -30.84 10.08
C LEU A 112 11.06 -31.03 11.27
N TRP A 113 9.80 -31.31 10.97
CA TRP A 113 8.70 -31.38 11.93
C TRP A 113 8.65 -32.69 12.72
N ARG A 114 9.47 -33.69 12.37
CA ARG A 114 9.51 -35.00 13.04
C ARG A 114 10.39 -34.99 14.28
N ASP A 115 11.54 -34.33 14.19
CA ASP A 115 12.61 -34.50 15.19
C ASP A 115 12.47 -33.59 16.42
N ASN A 116 11.42 -32.75 16.50
CA ASN A 116 11.10 -31.79 17.57
C ASN A 116 12.20 -30.76 17.95
N LYS A 117 13.47 -31.04 17.69
CA LYS A 117 14.64 -30.22 18.03
C LYS A 117 14.53 -28.79 17.53
N PHE A 118 14.06 -28.62 16.30
CA PHE A 118 13.84 -27.29 15.73
C PHE A 118 12.80 -26.49 16.53
N LEU A 119 11.67 -27.13 16.87
CA LEU A 119 10.60 -26.52 17.64
C LEU A 119 11.04 -26.25 19.09
N GLU A 120 11.88 -27.11 19.67
CA GLU A 120 12.47 -26.90 20.99
C GLU A 120 13.36 -25.66 21.00
N LEU A 121 14.30 -25.54 20.07
CA LEU A 121 15.14 -24.34 19.93
C LEU A 121 14.31 -23.07 19.71
N CYS A 122 13.26 -23.17 18.89
CA CYS A 122 12.32 -22.08 18.69
C CYS A 122 11.65 -21.65 20.01
N LYS A 123 11.15 -22.62 20.80
CA LYS A 123 10.48 -22.36 22.09
C LYS A 123 11.42 -21.84 23.16
N GLU A 124 12.68 -22.26 23.15
CA GLU A 124 13.72 -21.78 24.05
C GLU A 124 14.02 -20.30 23.83
N ASN A 125 13.95 -19.84 22.57
CA ASN A 125 14.19 -18.45 22.21
C ASN A 125 13.00 -17.51 22.47
N LEU A 126 11.82 -18.03 22.82
CA LEU A 126 10.67 -17.21 23.15
C LEU A 126 10.83 -16.55 24.53
N PRO A 127 10.31 -15.32 24.73
CA PRO A 127 10.32 -14.66 26.03
C PRO A 127 9.41 -15.40 27.01
N LYS A 128 10.00 -16.00 28.04
CA LYS A 128 9.32 -16.71 29.13
C LYS A 128 9.28 -15.82 30.35
N ARG A 129 8.09 -15.67 30.91
CA ARG A 129 7.85 -14.89 32.12
C ARG A 129 7.75 -15.84 33.31
N GLY A 130 8.33 -15.44 34.44
CA GLY A 130 8.14 -16.12 35.71
C GLY A 130 6.78 -15.79 36.34
N GLU A 131 6.55 -16.31 37.54
CA GLU A 131 5.31 -16.10 38.30
C GLU A 131 5.04 -14.60 38.59
N ASP A 132 6.10 -13.81 38.74
CA ASP A 132 6.03 -12.35 38.96
C ASP A 132 5.67 -11.53 37.70
N GLY A 133 5.42 -12.20 36.57
CA GLY A 133 5.13 -11.55 35.27
C GLY A 133 6.34 -10.89 34.60
N LYS A 134 7.50 -10.86 35.25
CA LYS A 134 8.81 -10.43 34.70
C LYS A 134 9.49 -11.56 33.94
N ILE A 135 10.42 -11.21 33.04
CA ILE A 135 11.24 -12.20 32.31
C ILE A 135 12.06 -13.02 33.31
N ALA A 136 11.98 -14.35 33.20
CA ALA A 136 12.70 -15.27 34.08
C ALA A 136 14.22 -15.04 33.98
N LYS A 137 14.95 -15.19 35.10
CA LYS A 137 16.41 -14.93 35.16
C LYS A 137 17.18 -15.70 34.08
N GLU A 138 16.85 -16.98 33.92
CA GLU A 138 17.44 -17.90 32.94
C GLU A 138 17.14 -17.56 31.47
N ASN A 139 16.16 -16.70 31.21
CA ASN A 139 15.77 -16.32 29.85
C ASN A 139 16.21 -14.90 29.48
N ARG A 140 16.90 -14.20 30.38
CA ARG A 140 17.46 -12.87 30.11
C ARG A 140 18.44 -12.94 28.94
N LEU A 141 18.50 -11.87 28.16
CA LEU A 141 19.38 -11.79 27.00
C LEU A 141 20.76 -11.31 27.43
N VAL A 142 21.77 -11.79 26.72
CA VAL A 142 23.14 -11.27 26.75
C VAL A 142 23.35 -10.37 25.51
N THR A 143 24.51 -9.74 25.39
CA THR A 143 24.90 -8.99 24.18
C THR A 143 24.71 -9.81 22.90
N ASP A 144 24.31 -9.12 21.82
CA ASP A 144 24.02 -9.71 20.50
C ASP A 144 22.92 -10.80 20.43
N GLN A 145 22.19 -11.05 21.52
CA GLN A 145 21.05 -11.97 21.55
C GLN A 145 19.72 -11.24 21.33
N CYS A 146 18.66 -11.94 20.92
CA CYS A 146 17.33 -11.36 20.75
C CYS A 146 16.26 -12.42 21.01
N TYR A 147 15.02 -11.97 21.23
CA TYR A 147 13.89 -12.88 21.33
C TYR A 147 13.34 -13.22 19.95
N LEU A 148 13.08 -14.50 19.73
CA LEU A 148 12.55 -14.98 18.46
C LEU A 148 11.06 -14.61 18.30
N GLU A 149 10.72 -14.11 17.12
CA GLU A 149 9.34 -13.97 16.64
C GLU A 149 9.09 -14.96 15.50
N ILE A 150 8.08 -15.82 15.66
CA ILE A 150 7.70 -16.79 14.63
C ILE A 150 6.46 -16.26 13.91
N VAL A 151 6.57 -16.08 12.60
CA VAL A 151 5.48 -15.66 11.74
C VAL A 151 5.21 -16.79 10.75
N VAL A 152 3.99 -17.30 10.73
CA VAL A 152 3.57 -18.32 9.76
C VAL A 152 2.74 -17.66 8.68
N HIS A 153 3.26 -17.64 7.47
CA HIS A 153 2.56 -17.11 6.30
C HIS A 153 2.11 -18.28 5.41
N GLN A 154 0.82 -18.59 5.47
CA GLN A 154 0.16 -19.52 4.56
C GLN A 154 -0.79 -18.74 3.67
N PRO A 155 -0.40 -18.45 2.41
CA PRO A 155 -1.26 -17.74 1.51
C PRO A 155 -2.44 -18.63 1.10
N ASP A 156 -3.65 -18.13 1.27
CA ASP A 156 -4.86 -18.80 0.80
C ASP A 156 -5.03 -18.50 -0.69
N TYR A 157 -5.09 -19.57 -1.50
CA TYR A 157 -5.25 -19.49 -2.95
C TYR A 157 -6.47 -18.67 -3.37
N TYR A 158 -7.57 -18.76 -2.62
CA TYR A 158 -8.79 -18.00 -2.91
C TYR A 158 -8.55 -16.49 -2.83
N TRP A 159 -7.90 -16.04 -1.75
CA TRP A 159 -7.62 -14.62 -1.53
C TRP A 159 -6.56 -14.09 -2.50
N MET A 160 -5.53 -14.88 -2.82
CA MET A 160 -4.55 -14.50 -3.84
C MET A 160 -5.19 -14.32 -5.23
N THR A 161 -6.07 -15.25 -5.62
CA THR A 161 -6.76 -15.19 -6.91
C THR A 161 -7.67 -13.97 -6.97
N THR A 162 -8.41 -13.70 -5.89
CA THR A 162 -9.24 -12.50 -5.74
C THR A 162 -8.41 -11.21 -5.84
N GLY A 163 -7.25 -11.16 -5.17
CA GLY A 163 -6.32 -10.04 -5.24
C GLY A 163 -5.79 -9.78 -6.65
N ARG A 164 -5.43 -10.85 -7.39
CA ARG A 164 -5.01 -10.75 -8.79
C ARG A 164 -6.13 -10.20 -9.68
N VAL A 165 -7.34 -10.74 -9.58
CA VAL A 165 -8.50 -10.23 -10.33
C VAL A 165 -8.77 -8.77 -10.00
N PHE A 166 -8.68 -8.37 -8.73
CA PHE A 166 -8.84 -6.98 -8.33
C PHE A 166 -7.76 -6.08 -8.93
N SER A 167 -6.48 -6.49 -8.90
CA SER A 167 -5.39 -5.72 -9.51
C SER A 167 -5.55 -5.55 -11.03
N ILE A 168 -6.02 -6.60 -11.72
CA ILE A 168 -6.24 -6.58 -13.17
C ILE A 168 -7.46 -5.72 -13.51
N SER A 169 -8.53 -5.81 -12.73
CA SER A 169 -9.78 -5.05 -12.97
C SER A 169 -9.67 -3.56 -12.63
N LYS A 170 -8.78 -3.17 -11.72
CA LYS A 170 -8.56 -1.78 -11.31
C LYS A 170 -8.34 -0.81 -12.50
N PRO A 171 -7.42 -1.05 -13.46
CA PRO A 171 -7.23 -0.17 -14.61
C PRO A 171 -8.49 -0.08 -15.49
N PHE A 172 -9.20 -1.20 -15.72
CA PHE A 172 -10.45 -1.18 -16.49
C PHE A 172 -11.54 -0.37 -15.80
N GLY A 173 -11.69 -0.53 -14.49
CA GLY A 173 -12.61 0.28 -13.69
C GLY A 173 -12.28 1.76 -13.78
N THR A 174 -11.00 2.15 -13.69
CA THR A 174 -10.60 3.55 -13.86
C THR A 174 -10.88 4.08 -15.25
N LEU A 175 -10.64 3.29 -16.30
CA LEU A 175 -10.95 3.69 -17.67
C LEU A 175 -12.45 3.89 -17.89
N LEU A 176 -13.29 3.02 -17.34
CA LEU A 176 -14.75 3.17 -17.39
C LEU A 176 -15.22 4.45 -16.70
N VAL A 177 -14.66 4.78 -15.53
CA VAL A 177 -14.97 6.03 -14.83
C VAL A 177 -14.55 7.24 -15.66
N VAL A 178 -13.34 7.23 -16.23
CA VAL A 178 -12.86 8.31 -17.10
C VAL A 178 -13.75 8.47 -18.32
N GLN A 179 -14.13 7.37 -18.98
CA GLN A 179 -15.01 7.40 -20.13
C GLN A 179 -16.40 7.93 -19.77
N PHE A 180 -16.95 7.54 -18.62
CA PHE A 180 -18.22 8.06 -18.12
C PHE A 180 -18.15 9.57 -17.87
N LEU A 181 -17.09 10.07 -17.23
CA LEU A 181 -16.87 11.49 -16.99
C LEU A 181 -16.70 12.29 -18.29
N LEU A 182 -15.95 11.76 -19.26
CA LEU A 182 -15.81 12.38 -20.59
C LEU A 182 -17.14 12.45 -21.33
N THR A 183 -17.96 11.39 -21.22
CA THR A 183 -19.29 11.34 -21.85
C THR A 183 -20.24 12.37 -21.24
N LEU A 184 -20.24 12.50 -19.90
CA LEU A 184 -20.99 13.55 -19.20
C LEU A 184 -20.52 14.95 -19.58
N TRP A 185 -19.21 15.17 -19.62
CA TRP A 185 -18.63 16.45 -20.02
C TRP A 185 -19.01 16.82 -21.45
N TYR A 186 -18.91 15.88 -22.40
CA TYR A 186 -19.26 16.10 -23.80
C TYR A 186 -20.76 16.38 -23.98
N ARG A 187 -21.64 15.68 -23.25
CA ARG A 187 -23.08 15.95 -23.23
C ARG A 187 -23.38 17.37 -22.72
N ASN A 188 -22.73 17.79 -21.64
CA ASN A 188 -22.91 19.14 -21.10
C ASN A 188 -22.37 20.21 -22.05
N LYS A 189 -21.25 19.96 -22.73
CA LYS A 189 -20.72 20.86 -23.75
C LYS A 189 -21.68 21.03 -24.93
N LYS A 190 -22.23 19.94 -25.46
CA LYS A 190 -23.24 19.99 -26.54
C LYS A 190 -24.50 20.76 -26.12
N ARG A 191 -25.00 20.57 -24.89
CA ARG A 191 -26.14 21.35 -24.37
C ARG A 191 -25.85 22.86 -24.37
N LYS A 192 -24.67 23.27 -23.90
CA LYS A 192 -24.26 24.69 -23.94
C LYS A 192 -24.16 25.22 -25.37
N GLU A 193 -23.61 24.44 -26.29
CA GLU A 193 -23.53 24.84 -27.71
C GLU A 193 -24.92 24.98 -28.35
N GLU A 194 -25.86 24.08 -28.02
CA GLU A 194 -27.26 24.18 -28.47
C GLU A 194 -27.99 25.39 -27.87
N GLU A 195 -27.78 25.70 -26.59
CA GLU A 195 -28.30 26.91 -25.94
C GLU A 195 -27.76 28.17 -26.61
N MET A 196 -26.46 28.22 -26.88
CA MET A 196 -25.82 29.33 -27.61
C MET A 196 -26.34 29.46 -29.05
N ARG A 197 -26.60 28.35 -29.75
CA ARG A 197 -27.25 28.37 -31.08
C ARG A 197 -28.66 28.92 -31.01
N LYS A 198 -29.47 28.47 -30.05
CA LYS A 198 -30.84 28.98 -29.83
C LYS A 198 -30.83 30.47 -29.52
N GLN A 199 -29.90 30.94 -28.69
CA GLN A 199 -29.73 32.37 -28.42
C GLN A 199 -29.33 33.15 -29.69
N LYS A 200 -28.35 32.67 -30.46
CA LYS A 200 -27.97 33.29 -31.74
C LYS A 200 -29.14 33.38 -32.72
N ASP A 201 -29.93 32.31 -32.84
CA ASP A 201 -31.11 32.28 -33.73
C ASP A 201 -32.22 33.21 -33.24
N TYR A 202 -32.40 33.35 -31.91
CA TYR A 202 -33.32 34.32 -31.33
C TYR A 202 -32.92 35.77 -31.67
N PHE A 203 -31.66 36.14 -31.47
CA PHE A 203 -31.16 37.48 -31.82
C PHE A 203 -31.14 37.75 -33.33
N ARG A 204 -30.91 36.74 -34.18
CA ARG A 204 -31.04 36.88 -35.64
C ARG A 204 -32.48 37.14 -36.08
N LYS A 205 -33.46 36.53 -35.41
CA LYS A 205 -34.88 36.71 -35.73
C LYS A 205 -35.41 38.09 -35.35
N SER A 206 -34.85 38.78 -34.35
CA SER A 206 -35.33 40.10 -33.94
C SER A 206 -34.87 41.23 -34.86
N LEU A 207 -33.66 41.15 -35.42
CA LEU A 207 -33.16 42.15 -36.37
C LEU A 207 -33.86 42.07 -37.75
N ALA A 208 -34.07 40.87 -38.30
CA ALA A 208 -34.71 40.73 -39.61
C ALA A 208 -36.22 41.04 -39.61
N LYS A 209 -36.91 40.93 -38.45
CA LYS A 209 -38.33 41.30 -38.33
C LYS A 209 -38.56 42.79 -38.10
N ALA A 210 -37.57 43.54 -37.60
CA ALA A 210 -37.69 44.98 -37.39
C ALA A 210 -37.71 45.77 -38.72
N PHE A 211 -37.16 45.20 -39.80
CA PHE A 211 -37.13 45.84 -41.12
C PHE A 211 -38.22 45.35 -42.09
N ASN A 212 -38.94 44.28 -41.76
CA ASN A 212 -40.06 43.78 -42.56
C ASN A 212 -41.35 43.77 -41.74
N VAL A 213 -41.89 44.96 -41.49
CA VAL A 213 -43.25 45.11 -40.97
C VAL A 213 -44.23 44.95 -42.14
N LYS A 214 -44.97 43.84 -42.18
CA LYS A 214 -46.10 43.69 -43.11
C LYS A 214 -47.21 44.65 -42.71
N GLY A 215 -47.58 45.55 -43.63
CA GLY A 215 -48.83 46.31 -43.52
C GLY A 215 -50.04 45.40 -43.70
N LYS A 216 -51.17 45.76 -43.06
CA LYS A 216 -52.47 45.13 -43.32
C LYS A 216 -52.82 45.35 -44.80
N GLY A 217 -52.71 44.29 -45.61
CA GLY A 217 -52.96 44.33 -47.06
C GLY A 217 -51.97 43.53 -47.90
N GLY A 218 -50.85 43.06 -47.34
CA GLY A 218 -49.91 42.19 -48.06
C GLY A 218 -48.87 42.90 -48.93
N GLU A 219 -48.90 44.24 -49.04
CA GLU A 219 -47.82 45.00 -49.65
C GLU A 219 -46.70 45.28 -48.64
N VAL A 220 -45.46 45.00 -49.08
CA VAL A 220 -44.24 45.36 -48.37
C VAL A 220 -43.98 46.84 -48.65
N LYS A 221 -44.12 47.70 -47.64
CA LYS A 221 -43.67 49.09 -47.77
C LYS A 221 -42.14 49.12 -47.75
N SER A 222 -41.53 49.52 -48.86
CA SER A 222 -40.11 49.87 -48.89
C SER A 222 -39.88 51.05 -47.95
N THR A 223 -39.12 50.86 -46.89
CA THR A 223 -38.47 52.01 -46.23
C THR A 223 -37.45 52.53 -47.23
N GLY A 224 -37.66 53.75 -47.74
CA GLY A 224 -36.92 54.35 -48.87
C GLY A 224 -35.45 54.64 -48.57
N VAL A 225 -34.68 53.59 -48.32
CA VAL A 225 -33.22 53.58 -48.30
C VAL A 225 -32.82 52.35 -49.11
N ASP A 226 -32.44 52.56 -50.36
CA ASP A 226 -31.93 51.50 -51.21
C ASP A 226 -30.49 51.17 -50.81
N PHE A 227 -30.00 49.96 -51.12
CA PHE A 227 -28.61 49.56 -50.83
C PHE A 227 -27.54 50.51 -51.42
N ALA A 228 -27.94 51.34 -52.40
CA ALA A 228 -27.11 52.39 -52.99
C ALA A 228 -26.96 53.63 -52.09
N ASP A 229 -27.88 53.86 -51.14
CA ASP A 229 -27.86 55.02 -50.23
C ASP A 229 -26.97 54.80 -48.99
N VAL A 230 -26.39 53.61 -48.85
CA VAL A 230 -25.40 53.31 -47.81
C VAL A 230 -24.05 53.83 -48.28
N ALA A 231 -23.67 55.02 -47.80
CA ALA A 231 -22.38 55.65 -48.12
C ALA A 231 -21.21 54.68 -47.87
N GLY A 232 -20.47 54.35 -48.93
CA GLY A 232 -19.21 53.57 -48.86
C GLY A 232 -19.11 52.32 -49.72
N VAL A 233 -20.13 51.96 -50.51
CA VAL A 233 -20.12 50.72 -51.33
C VAL A 233 -19.51 50.92 -52.74
N ASP A 234 -18.99 52.10 -53.07
CA ASP A 234 -18.41 52.40 -54.39
C ASP A 234 -17.10 51.64 -54.72
N LYS A 235 -16.52 50.89 -53.76
CA LYS A 235 -15.22 50.22 -53.94
C LYS A 235 -15.23 48.71 -54.07
N ILE A 236 -16.40 48.07 -54.15
CA ILE A 236 -16.46 46.62 -54.35
C ILE A 236 -16.99 46.35 -55.76
N LYS A 237 -16.07 46.25 -56.73
CA LYS A 237 -16.37 45.63 -58.02
C LYS A 237 -16.46 44.11 -57.84
N PRO A 238 -17.31 43.42 -58.64
CA PRO A 238 -17.61 42.00 -58.52
C PRO A 238 -16.38 41.10 -58.73
#